data_AF-A0A832Z6B8-F1
#
_entry.id   AF-A0A832Z6B8-F1
#
_cell.length_a   1.000
_cell.length_b   1.000
_cell.length_c   1.000
_cell.angle_alpha   90.00
_cell.angle_beta   90.00
_cell.angle_gamma   90.00
#
_symmetry.space_group_name_H-M   'P 1'
#
loop_
_entity.id
_entity.type
_entity.pdbx_description
1 polymer ?
#
loop_
_entity_poly.entity_id
_entity_poly.type
_entity_poly.pdbx_seq_one_letter_code
_entity_poly.pdbx_strand_id
1 'polypeptide(L)'
;MERSGNQEGELLKQIKKMELSIRPFLTAEALERLNNLKIAHQEKWLKAITLLYQLIASGQIRTKITSDQLKQILTKLSEREKRRPKIRFIRK
;
A
#
# COMPACT_ATOMS: atom_id res chain seq x y z
N MET A 1 -9.26 32.55 -7.32
CA MET A 1 -8.68 31.37 -7.99
C MET A 1 -7.97 30.53 -6.92
N GLU A 2 -8.72 29.76 -6.12
CA GLU A 2 -8.19 29.11 -4.89
C GLU A 2 -8.45 27.60 -4.83
N ARG A 3 -8.96 27.00 -5.92
CA ARG A 3 -9.39 25.59 -5.90
C ARG A 3 -8.25 24.57 -6.00
N SER A 4 -7.06 24.95 -6.47
CA SER A 4 -5.96 24.00 -6.71
C SER A 4 -5.23 23.57 -5.44
N GLY A 5 -5.02 24.47 -4.46
CA GLY A 5 -4.30 24.15 -3.23
C GLY A 5 -5.04 23.20 -2.28
N ASN A 6 -6.37 23.11 -2.39
CA ASN A 6 -7.17 22.26 -1.51
C ASN A 6 -7.08 20.77 -1.89
N GLN A 7 -6.90 20.46 -3.18
CA GLN A 7 -6.89 19.07 -3.67
C GLN A 7 -5.59 18.32 -3.28
N GLU A 8 -4.46 19.01 -3.32
CA GLU A 8 -3.16 18.43 -2.94
C GLU A 8 -3.09 18.13 -1.44
N GLY A 9 -3.65 19.03 -0.62
CA GLY A 9 -3.74 18.83 0.83
C GLY A 9 -4.64 17.65 1.22
N GLU A 10 -5.74 17.45 0.50
CA GLU A 10 -6.69 16.34 0.72
C GLU A 10 -6.03 14.98 0.46
N LEU A 11 -5.30 14.83 -0.65
CA LEU A 11 -4.58 13.60 -0.99
C LEU A 11 -3.54 13.24 0.06
N LEU A 12 -2.74 14.21 0.50
CA LEU A 12 -1.74 14.00 1.55
C LEU A 12 -2.37 13.59 2.89
N LYS A 13 -3.52 14.19 3.24
CA LYS A 13 -4.28 13.81 4.43
C LYS A 13 -4.78 12.37 4.34
N GLN A 14 -5.29 11.94 3.18
CA GLN A 14 -5.76 10.56 2.99
C GLN A 14 -4.62 9.55 3.12
N ILE A 15 -3.47 9.82 2.52
CA ILE A 15 -2.28 8.98 2.64
C ILE A 15 -1.83 8.87 4.10
N LYS A 16 -1.75 10.01 4.81
CA LYS A 16 -1.42 10.01 6.24
C LYS A 16 -2.41 9.20 7.08
N LYS A 17 -3.71 9.30 6.80
CA LYS A 17 -4.73 8.52 7.51
C LYS A 17 -4.53 7.02 7.31
N MET A 18 -4.32 6.58 6.06
CA MET A 18 -4.04 5.17 5.76
C MET A 18 -2.77 4.71 6.48
N GLU A 19 -1.70 5.50 6.43
CA GLU A 19 -0.43 5.20 7.10
C GLU A 19 -0.62 5.05 8.62
N LEU A 20 -1.36 5.97 9.25
CA LEU A 20 -1.67 5.93 10.67
C LEU A 20 -2.51 4.71 11.06
N SER A 21 -3.45 4.30 10.20
CA SER A 21 -4.26 3.10 10.43
C SER A 21 -3.45 1.81 10.35
N ILE A 22 -2.42 1.74 9.49
CA ILE A 22 -1.61 0.52 9.35
C ILE A 22 -0.46 0.43 10.37
N ARG A 23 0.09 1.57 10.81
CA ARG A 23 1.20 1.66 11.79
C ARG A 23 1.05 0.74 13.01
N PRO A 24 -0.08 0.71 13.75
CA PRO A 24 -0.21 -0.14 14.93
C PRO A 24 -0.23 -1.65 14.61
N PHE A 25 -0.53 -1.99 13.35
CA PHE A 25 -0.50 -3.36 12.84
C PHE A 25 0.86 -3.74 12.27
N LEU A 26 1.87 -2.87 12.27
CA LEU A 26 3.22 -3.19 11.80
C LEU A 26 4.17 -3.33 12.99
N THR A 27 5.12 -4.28 12.91
CA THR A 27 6.26 -4.29 13.84
C THR A 27 7.24 -3.17 13.53
N ALA A 28 8.13 -2.83 14.47
CA ALA A 28 9.17 -1.80 14.26
C ALA A 28 10.02 -2.07 13.01
N GLU A 29 10.45 -3.33 12.82
CA GLU A 29 11.20 -3.76 11.64
C GLU A 29 10.39 -3.63 10.33
N ALA A 30 9.09 -3.97 10.36
CA ALA A 30 8.23 -3.84 9.19
C ALA A 30 8.01 -2.38 8.82
N LEU A 31 7.85 -1.51 9.82
CA LEU A 31 7.74 -0.06 9.65
C LEU A 31 9.00 0.52 9.01
N GLU A 32 10.19 0.15 9.51
CA GLU A 32 11.46 0.60 8.95
C GLU A 32 11.60 0.19 7.48
N ARG A 33 11.28 -1.07 7.17
CA ARG A 33 11.33 -1.59 5.79
C ARG A 33 10.34 -0.87 4.87
N LEU A 34 9.13 -0.60 5.37
CA LEU A 34 8.12 0.17 4.64
C LEU A 34 8.60 1.61 4.39
N ASN A 35 9.27 2.23 5.36
CA ASN A 35 9.80 3.59 5.25
C ASN A 35 10.96 3.66 4.26
N ASN A 36 11.87 2.67 4.27
CA ASN A 36 12.92 2.56 3.26
C ASN A 36 12.32 2.40 1.85
N LEU A 37 11.25 1.58 1.72
CA LEU A 37 10.53 1.44 0.45
C LEU A 37 9.86 2.75 -0.01
N LYS A 38 9.34 3.56 0.92
CA LYS A 38 8.78 4.89 0.62
C LYS A 38 9.80 5.80 -0.06
N ILE A 39 11.03 5.78 0.43
CA ILE A 39 12.14 6.60 -0.08
C ILE A 39 12.65 6.05 -1.41
N ALA A 40 12.87 4.73 -1.49
CA ALA A 40 13.41 4.11 -2.70
C ALA A 40 12.39 4.04 -3.86
N HIS A 41 11.12 3.74 -3.55
CA HIS A 41 10.06 3.49 -4.53
C HIS A 41 8.68 3.90 -4.00
N GLN A 42 8.38 5.20 -4.04
CA GLN A 42 7.12 5.77 -3.56
C GLN A 42 5.87 5.13 -4.19
N GLU A 43 5.91 4.78 -5.47
CA GLU A 43 4.76 4.14 -6.14
C GLU A 43 4.43 2.76 -5.54
N LYS A 44 5.46 1.93 -5.30
CA LYS A 44 5.28 0.61 -4.67
C LYS A 44 4.79 0.75 -3.23
N TRP A 45 5.30 1.75 -2.53
CA TRP A 45 4.87 2.07 -1.17
C TRP A 45 3.40 2.46 -1.11
N LEU A 46 2.92 3.34 -2.00
CA LEU A 46 1.50 3.72 -2.07
C LEU A 46 0.62 2.48 -2.28
N LYS A 47 0.95 1.64 -3.26
CA LYS A 47 0.22 0.40 -3.53
C LYS A 47 0.22 -0.55 -2.32
N ALA A 48 1.35 -0.66 -1.63
CA ALA A 48 1.48 -1.48 -0.43
C ALA A 48 0.59 -0.94 0.71
N ILE A 49 0.62 0.37 0.98
CA ILE A 49 -0.24 0.99 2.00
C ILE A 49 -1.71 0.77 1.70
N THR A 50 -2.15 1.01 0.46
CA THR A 50 -3.55 0.81 0.08
C THR A 50 -3.97 -0.63 0.30
N LEU A 51 -3.16 -1.60 -0.13
CA LEU A 51 -3.45 -3.02 0.07
C LEU A 51 -3.50 -3.39 1.55
N LEU A 52 -2.51 -2.96 2.34
CA LEU A 52 -2.47 -3.21 3.78
C LEU A 52 -3.68 -2.60 4.49
N TYR A 53 -4.01 -1.36 4.15
CA TYR A 53 -5.17 -0.67 4.67
C TYR A 53 -6.46 -1.44 4.35
N GLN A 54 -6.63 -1.92 3.12
CA GLN A 54 -7.79 -2.73 2.72
C GLN A 54 -7.85 -4.05 3.48
N LEU A 55 -6.72 -4.74 3.67
CA LEU A 55 -6.67 -6.01 4.40
C LEU A 55 -7.00 -5.85 5.88
N ILE A 56 -6.56 -4.75 6.49
CA ILE A 56 -6.86 -4.39 7.88
C ILE A 56 -8.34 -3.96 7.99
N ALA A 57 -8.80 -3.09 7.09
CA ALA A 57 -10.20 -2.62 7.06
C ALA A 57 -11.19 -3.76 6.79
N SER A 58 -10.80 -4.75 5.96
CA SER A 58 -11.57 -5.97 5.73
C SER A 58 -11.50 -6.95 6.91
N GLY A 59 -10.68 -6.68 7.92
CA GLY A 59 -10.51 -7.54 9.10
C GLY A 59 -9.78 -8.85 8.81
N GLN A 60 -9.09 -8.98 7.67
CA GLN A 60 -8.22 -10.13 7.36
C GLN A 60 -6.91 -10.06 8.15
N ILE A 61 -6.40 -8.86 8.39
CA ILE A 61 -5.23 -8.64 9.24
C ILE A 61 -5.70 -8.09 10.58
N ARG A 62 -5.67 -8.98 11.57
CA ARG A 62 -5.99 -8.65 12.98
C ARG A 62 -4.76 -8.67 13.88
N THR A 63 -3.65 -9.17 13.37
CA THR A 63 -2.38 -9.35 14.09
C THR A 63 -1.31 -8.44 13.52
N LYS A 64 -0.22 -8.26 14.28
CA LYS A 64 0.93 -7.47 13.82
C LYS A 64 1.61 -8.16 12.63
N ILE A 65 1.74 -7.43 11.53
CA ILE A 65 2.49 -7.77 10.33
C ILE A 65 3.97 -7.63 10.65
N THR A 66 4.67 -8.76 10.57
CA THR A 66 6.13 -8.83 10.71
C THR A 66 6.84 -8.43 9.42
N SER A 67 8.15 -8.22 9.52
CA SER A 67 9.01 -7.88 8.38
C SER A 67 8.94 -8.93 7.25
N ASP A 68 8.83 -10.22 7.60
CA ASP A 68 8.66 -11.31 6.64
C ASP A 68 7.29 -11.29 5.94
N GLN A 69 6.21 -11.12 6.71
CA GLN A 69 4.85 -11.04 6.14
C GLN A 69 4.72 -9.84 5.20
N LEU A 70 5.28 -8.69 5.59
CA LEU A 70 5.32 -7.51 4.73
C LEU A 70 6.09 -7.80 3.43
N LYS A 71 7.26 -8.46 3.52
CA LYS A 71 8.05 -8.85 2.35
C LYS A 71 7.25 -9.76 1.42
N GLN A 72 6.57 -10.77 1.96
CA GLN A 72 5.70 -11.67 1.18
C GLN A 72 4.60 -10.91 0.43
N ILE A 73 3.93 -9.95 1.08
CA ILE A 73 2.89 -9.12 0.48
C ILE A 73 3.49 -8.26 -0.65
N LEU A 74 4.63 -7.62 -0.40
CA LEU A 74 5.32 -6.78 -1.38
C LEU A 74 5.81 -7.58 -2.60
N THR A 75 6.35 -8.79 -2.38
CA THR A 75 6.77 -9.69 -3.45
C THR A 75 5.57 -10.08 -4.31
N LYS A 76 4.49 -10.56 -3.69
CA LYS A 76 3.25 -10.92 -4.41
C LYS A 76 2.66 -9.73 -5.18
N LEU A 77 2.71 -8.53 -4.61
CA LEU A 77 2.27 -7.31 -5.27
C LEU A 77 3.11 -7.03 -6.52
N SER A 78 4.44 -7.11 -6.40
CA SER A 78 5.35 -6.89 -7.54
C SER A 78 5.21 -7.96 -8.62
N GLU A 79 4.92 -9.22 -8.25
CA GLU A 79 4.71 -10.30 -9.20
C GLU A 79 3.37 -10.16 -9.95
N ARG A 80 2.30 -9.75 -9.25
CA ARG A 80 1.01 -9.47 -9.89
C ARG A 80 1.09 -8.34 -10.91
N GLU A 81 1.89 -7.31 -10.66
CA GLU A 81 2.11 -6.24 -11.63
C GLU A 81 2.84 -6.72 -12.90
N LYS A 82 3.77 -7.66 -12.77
CA LYS A 82 4.46 -8.26 -13.93
C LYS A 82 3.55 -9.20 -14.72
N ARG A 83 2.58 -9.85 -14.07
CA ARG A 83 1.66 -10.82 -14.69
C ARG A 83 0.32 -10.22 -15.09
N ARG A 84 0.24 -8.98 -15.60
CA ARG A 84 -1.00 -8.51 -16.24
C ARG A 84 -1.26 -9.41 -17.47
N PRO A 85 -2.27 -10.31 -17.46
CA PRO A 85 -2.57 -11.10 -18.62
C PRO A 85 -3.14 -10.16 -19.67
N LYS A 86 -2.62 -10.25 -20.90
CA LYS A 86 -3.23 -9.64 -22.08
C LYS A 86 -4.60 -10.33 -22.26
N ILE A 87 -5.65 -9.80 -21.64
CA ILE A 87 -7.00 -10.35 -21.78
C ILE A 87 -7.42 -10.07 -23.22
N ARG A 88 -7.24 -11.05 -24.09
CA ARG A 88 -7.76 -11.05 -25.46
C ARG A 88 -9.23 -11.45 -25.36
N PHE A 89 -10.12 -10.48 -25.23
CA PHE A 89 -11.55 -10.70 -25.39
C PHE A 89 -11.82 -11.14 -26.84
N ILE A 90 -11.87 -12.44 -27.08
CA ILE A 90 -12.52 -13.00 -28.27
C ILE A 90 -14.02 -13.04 -27.97
N ARG A 91 -14.76 -12.07 -28.51
CA ARG A 91 -16.22 -12.16 -28.61
C ARG A 91 -16.52 -13.12 -29.77
N LYS A 92 -17.32 -14.16 -29.49
CA LYS A 92 -17.91 -15.07 -30.49
C LYS A 92 -19.26 -14.52 -30.91
#